data_AF-A0A7V9BKI2-F1
#
_entry.id   AF-A0A7V9BKI2-F1
#
_cell.length_a   1.000
_cell.length_b   1.000
_cell.length_c   1.000
_cell.angle_alpha   90.00
_cell.angle_beta   90.00
_cell.angle_gamma   90.00
#
_symmetry.space_group_name_H-M   'P 1'
#
loop_
_entity.id
_entity.type
_entity.pdbx_description
1 polymer ?
#
loop_
_entity_poly.entity_id
_entity_poly.type
_entity_poly.pdbx_seq_one_letter_code
_entity_poly.pdbx_strand_id
1 'polypeptide(L)'
;MRKISIAVAAVVVLVVTGIVQGQSKTDPTLNKMAAEWAAAYNAKDAAKLAGLYTENAVFMAPNQPMAKGRAAIEAQFKKEFQEGFTNLKLTPMESAISGSQAYEAGTATMTAPGGRTENSKYLVVFTQEGGAWKIKYDINNADQPSPPSK
;
A
#
# COMPACT_ATOMS: atom_id res chain seq x y z
N MET A 1 51.05 29.39 47.91
CA MET A 1 49.59 29.23 48.11
C MET A 1 48.85 29.93 46.98
N ARG A 2 48.37 29.20 45.96
CA ARG A 2 47.58 29.73 44.83
C ARG A 2 46.25 28.97 44.80
N LYS A 3 45.15 29.74 44.76
CA LYS A 3 43.76 29.29 44.92
C LYS A 3 43.31 28.51 43.67
N ILE A 4 42.70 27.34 43.87
CA ILE A 4 42.03 26.55 42.82
C ILE A 4 40.56 26.97 42.81
N SER A 5 40.09 27.57 41.72
CA SER A 5 38.66 27.82 41.49
C SER A 5 38.11 26.74 40.58
N ILE A 6 37.22 25.90 41.12
CA ILE A 6 36.48 24.88 40.38
C ILE A 6 35.26 25.56 39.75
N ALA A 7 35.22 25.65 38.42
CA ALA A 7 34.02 26.06 37.69
C ALA A 7 33.13 24.82 37.48
N VAL A 8 31.96 24.81 38.11
CA VAL A 8 30.92 23.80 37.87
C VAL A 8 30.16 24.20 36.62
N ALA A 9 30.41 23.52 35.51
CA ALA A 9 29.62 23.67 34.29
C ALA A 9 28.31 22.89 34.45
N ALA A 10 27.19 23.60 34.54
CA ALA A 10 25.86 23.00 34.50
C ALA A 10 25.56 22.52 33.08
N VAL A 11 25.51 21.19 32.90
CA VAL A 11 25.04 20.58 31.64
C VAL A 11 23.52 20.61 31.65
N VAL A 12 22.94 21.52 30.88
CA VAL A 12 21.51 21.52 30.56
C VAL A 12 21.28 20.45 29.49
N VAL A 13 20.82 19.27 29.90
CA VAL A 13 20.33 18.26 28.95
C VAL A 13 18.96 18.69 28.47
N LEU A 14 18.91 19.28 27.28
CA LEU A 14 17.67 19.48 26.53
C LEU A 14 17.16 18.11 26.09
N VAL A 15 16.22 17.55 26.86
CA VAL A 15 15.43 16.40 26.42
C VAL A 15 14.49 16.90 25.34
N VAL A 16 14.91 16.77 24.08
CA VAL A 16 14.02 16.91 22.94
C VAL A 16 13.09 15.71 22.99
N THR A 17 11.91 15.88 23.57
CA THR A 17 10.79 14.95 23.42
C THR A 17 10.38 14.97 21.95
N GLY A 18 11.06 14.18 21.14
CA GLY A 18 10.61 13.85 19.81
C GLY A 18 9.24 13.20 19.95
N ILE A 19 8.22 13.84 19.40
CA ILE A 19 6.96 13.18 19.10
C ILE A 19 7.34 12.04 18.17
N VAL A 20 7.41 10.82 18.69
CA VAL A 20 7.50 9.62 17.87
C VAL A 20 6.16 9.46 17.18
N GLN A 21 5.93 10.24 16.13
CA GLN A 21 5.02 9.82 15.07
C GLN A 21 5.68 8.57 14.50
N GLY A 22 5.07 7.41 14.73
CA GLY A 22 5.59 6.12 14.30
C GLY A 22 6.00 6.21 12.83
N GLN A 23 7.30 6.12 12.56
CA GLN A 23 7.78 6.05 11.19
C GLN A 23 7.18 4.80 10.57
N SER A 24 6.34 4.97 9.54
CA SER A 24 5.91 3.90 8.65
C SER A 24 7.15 3.11 8.23
N LYS A 25 7.32 1.89 8.77
CA LYS A 25 8.42 0.99 8.40
C LYS A 25 8.03 0.36 7.08
N THR A 26 8.36 1.04 5.98
CA THR A 26 8.09 0.55 4.63
C THR A 26 9.39 0.21 3.92
N ASP A 27 9.39 -0.87 3.15
CA ASP A 27 10.48 -1.29 2.29
C ASP A 27 10.44 -0.54 0.93
N PRO A 28 11.54 0.11 0.50
CA PRO A 28 11.58 0.84 -0.77
C PRO A 28 11.25 -0.01 -2.01
N THR A 29 11.55 -1.31 -1.99
CA THR A 29 11.24 -2.22 -3.09
C THR A 29 9.74 -2.37 -3.26
N LEU A 30 9.02 -2.54 -2.14
CA LEU A 30 7.57 -2.71 -2.15
C LEU A 30 6.86 -1.38 -2.42
N ASN A 31 7.38 -0.26 -1.92
CA ASN A 31 6.91 1.08 -2.29
C ASN A 31 6.98 1.32 -3.81
N LYS A 32 8.03 0.82 -4.48
CA LYS A 32 8.13 0.88 -5.94
C LYS A 32 7.04 0.05 -6.61
N MET A 33 6.77 -1.16 -6.10
CA MET A 33 5.68 -1.99 -6.62
C MET A 33 4.31 -1.32 -6.44
N ALA A 34 4.05 -0.70 -5.29
CA ALA A 34 2.82 0.06 -5.06
C ALA A 34 2.67 1.22 -6.06
N ALA A 35 3.76 1.95 -6.33
CA ALA A 35 3.77 3.01 -7.34
C ALA A 35 3.53 2.49 -8.77
N GLU A 36 4.14 1.36 -9.14
CA GLU A 36 3.92 0.70 -10.43
C GLU A 36 2.48 0.22 -10.60
N TRP A 37 1.91 -0.37 -9.55
CA TRP A 37 0.51 -0.80 -9.52
C TRP A 37 -0.44 0.38 -9.67
N ALA A 38 -0.24 1.45 -8.87
CA ALA A 38 -1.06 2.66 -8.95
C ALA A 38 -0.97 3.34 -10.33
N ALA A 39 0.22 3.35 -10.94
CA ALA A 39 0.41 3.87 -12.28
C ALA A 39 -0.34 3.04 -13.34
N ALA A 40 -0.27 1.71 -13.27
CA ALA A 40 -1.00 0.83 -14.19
C ALA A 40 -2.52 0.96 -14.02
N TYR A 41 -3.00 1.04 -12.78
CA TYR A 41 -4.42 1.26 -12.48
C TYR A 41 -4.93 2.59 -13.03
N ASN A 42 -4.22 3.69 -12.77
CA ASN A 42 -4.61 5.01 -13.25
C ASN A 42 -4.52 5.12 -14.79
N ALA A 43 -3.62 4.38 -15.43
CA ALA A 43 -3.55 4.26 -16.89
C ALA A 43 -4.63 3.35 -17.49
N LYS A 44 -5.47 2.71 -16.67
CA LYS A 44 -6.48 1.74 -17.09
C LYS A 44 -5.89 0.54 -17.84
N ASP A 45 -4.65 0.17 -17.49
CA ASP A 45 -3.92 -0.93 -18.13
C ASP A 45 -4.08 -2.23 -17.33
N ALA A 46 -5.17 -2.95 -17.61
CA ALA A 46 -5.50 -4.18 -16.90
C ALA A 46 -4.48 -5.29 -17.14
N ALA A 47 -3.89 -5.35 -18.34
CA ALA A 47 -2.89 -6.35 -18.70
C ALA A 47 -1.59 -6.12 -17.92
N LYS A 48 -1.14 -4.86 -17.82
CA LYS A 48 0.01 -4.50 -17.01
C LYS A 48 -0.23 -4.75 -15.52
N LEU A 49 -1.40 -4.39 -15.00
CA LEU A 49 -1.79 -4.72 -13.62
C LEU A 49 -1.68 -6.23 -13.37
N ALA A 50 -2.37 -7.04 -14.18
CA ALA A 50 -2.36 -8.48 -14.04
C ALA A 50 -0.94 -9.07 -14.17
N GLY A 51 -0.08 -8.46 -14.99
CA GLY A 51 1.34 -8.80 -15.11
C GLY A 51 2.14 -8.66 -13.81
N LEU A 52 1.69 -7.87 -12.84
CA LEU A 52 2.33 -7.74 -11.51
C LEU A 52 2.04 -8.94 -10.59
N TYR A 53 1.05 -9.78 -10.95
CA TYR A 53 0.61 -10.92 -10.15
C TYR A 53 1.29 -12.22 -10.58
N THR A 54 1.46 -13.13 -9.62
CA THR A 54 1.80 -14.54 -9.87
C THR A 54 0.71 -15.20 -10.73
N GLU A 55 1.05 -16.29 -11.43
CA GLU A 55 0.10 -17.00 -12.30
C GLU A 55 -1.16 -17.46 -11.55
N ASN A 56 -0.98 -17.86 -10.29
CA ASN A 56 -2.00 -18.38 -9.39
C ASN A 56 -2.31 -17.42 -8.22
N ALA A 57 -2.20 -16.11 -8.45
CA ALA A 57 -2.56 -15.10 -7.46
C ALA A 57 -4.07 -15.09 -7.16
N VAL A 58 -4.45 -14.45 -6.07
CA VAL A 58 -5.86 -14.23 -5.72
C VAL A 58 -6.08 -12.75 -5.40
N PHE A 59 -7.05 -12.14 -6.08
CA PHE A 59 -7.52 -10.79 -5.80
C PHE A 59 -8.92 -10.83 -5.18
N MET A 60 -9.12 -10.08 -4.12
CA MET A 60 -10.31 -10.09 -3.27
C MET A 60 -10.90 -8.68 -3.20
N ALA A 61 -11.55 -8.28 -4.30
CA ALA A 61 -12.24 -6.99 -4.39
C ALA A 61 -13.47 -6.92 -3.46
N PRO A 62 -13.86 -5.71 -3.01
CA PRO A 62 -15.02 -5.55 -2.13
C PRO A 62 -16.30 -6.02 -2.81
N ASN A 63 -17.16 -6.72 -2.09
CA ASN A 63 -18.49 -7.16 -2.55
C ASN A 63 -18.48 -8.03 -3.83
N GLN A 64 -17.36 -8.68 -4.16
CA GLN A 64 -17.22 -9.54 -5.32
C GLN A 64 -16.66 -10.92 -4.90
N PRO A 65 -16.96 -12.00 -5.65
CA PRO A 65 -16.22 -13.25 -5.52
C PRO A 65 -14.72 -13.04 -5.80
N MET A 66 -13.87 -13.86 -5.19
CA MET A 66 -12.42 -13.79 -5.43
C MET A 66 -12.07 -14.08 -6.89
N ALA A 67 -11.23 -13.24 -7.50
CA ALA A 67 -10.63 -13.49 -8.80
C ALA A 67 -9.35 -14.33 -8.61
N LYS A 68 -9.30 -15.52 -9.22
CA LYS A 68 -8.19 -16.47 -9.07
C LYS A 68 -7.42 -16.63 -10.38
N GLY A 69 -6.12 -16.36 -10.32
CA GLY A 69 -5.20 -16.42 -11.44
C GLY A 69 -5.19 -15.18 -12.32
N ARG A 70 -4.10 -14.98 -13.05
CA ARG A 70 -3.82 -13.73 -13.79
C ARG A 70 -4.94 -13.33 -14.75
N ALA A 71 -5.49 -14.28 -15.50
CA ALA A 71 -6.56 -14.01 -16.46
C ALA A 71 -7.85 -13.52 -15.79
N ALA A 72 -8.23 -14.09 -14.64
CA ALA A 72 -9.40 -13.65 -13.89
C ALA A 72 -9.19 -12.26 -13.28
N ILE A 73 -7.98 -11.98 -12.79
CA ILE A 73 -7.60 -10.67 -12.23
C ILE A 73 -7.63 -9.59 -13.32
N GLU A 74 -7.10 -9.86 -14.50
CA GLU A 74 -7.19 -8.95 -15.65
C GLU A 74 -8.65 -8.64 -16.01
N ALA A 75 -9.49 -9.68 -16.08
CA ALA A 75 -10.91 -9.52 -16.36
C ALA A 75 -11.64 -8.71 -15.28
N GLN A 76 -11.26 -8.88 -14.01
CA GLN A 76 -11.80 -8.12 -12.90
C GLN A 76 -11.44 -6.63 -13.02
N PHE A 77 -10.19 -6.28 -13.27
CA PHE A 77 -9.80 -4.87 -13.46
C PHE A 77 -10.46 -4.24 -14.68
N LYS A 78 -10.64 -4.98 -15.78
CA LYS A 78 -11.41 -4.49 -16.94
C LYS A 78 -12.84 -4.10 -16.57
N LYS A 79 -13.50 -4.85 -15.68
CA LYS A 79 -14.84 -4.52 -15.17
C LYS A 79 -14.79 -3.30 -14.25
N GLU A 80 -13.88 -3.27 -13.28
CA GLU A 80 -13.74 -2.14 -12.35
C GLU A 80 -13.46 -0.82 -13.07
N PHE A 81 -12.71 -0.84 -14.18
CA PHE A 81 -12.47 0.35 -14.97
C PHE A 81 -13.73 0.94 -15.62
N GLN A 82 -14.77 0.13 -15.83
CA GLN A 82 -16.07 0.59 -16.33
C GLN A 82 -16.88 1.32 -15.24
N GLU A 83 -16.54 1.15 -13.97
CA GLU A 83 -17.21 1.82 -12.84
C GLU A 83 -16.83 3.31 -12.74
N GLY A 84 -15.79 3.76 -13.46
CA GLY A 84 -15.49 5.19 -13.60
C GLY A 84 -14.71 5.82 -12.44
N PHE A 85 -14.13 5.02 -11.55
CA PHE A 85 -13.21 5.52 -10.52
C PHE A 85 -11.94 6.12 -11.12
N THR A 86 -11.43 7.20 -10.53
CA THR A 86 -10.22 7.91 -10.98
C THR A 86 -9.33 8.31 -9.80
N ASN A 87 -8.13 8.83 -10.09
CA ASN A 87 -7.22 9.41 -9.11
C ASN A 87 -6.88 8.47 -7.94
N LEU A 88 -6.63 7.20 -8.23
CA LEU A 88 -6.17 6.27 -7.21
C LEU A 88 -4.83 6.76 -6.63
N LYS A 89 -4.75 6.82 -5.30
CA LYS A 89 -3.51 7.03 -4.55
C LYS A 89 -3.38 5.95 -3.49
N LEU A 90 -2.28 5.21 -3.52
CA LEU A 90 -1.90 4.29 -2.46
C LEU A 90 -0.98 4.99 -1.46
N THR A 91 -1.13 4.67 -0.18
CA THR A 91 -0.27 5.15 0.90
C THR A 91 0.18 3.93 1.72
N PRO A 92 1.33 3.33 1.38
CA PRO A 92 1.94 2.26 2.18
C PRO A 92 2.20 2.74 3.61
N MET A 93 1.82 1.92 4.59
CA MET A 93 1.98 2.24 6.02
C MET A 93 2.97 1.31 6.71
N GLU A 94 2.97 0.03 6.34
CA GLU A 94 3.85 -0.97 6.91
C GLU A 94 4.19 -2.00 5.84
N SER A 95 5.45 -2.39 5.76
CA SER A 95 5.84 -3.55 4.97
C SER A 95 7.09 -4.21 5.53
N ALA A 96 7.19 -5.51 5.29
CA ALA A 96 8.35 -6.30 5.68
C ALA A 96 8.59 -7.44 4.70
N ILE A 97 9.87 -7.77 4.54
CA ILE A 97 10.37 -8.87 3.73
C ILE A 97 10.91 -9.95 4.65
N SER A 98 10.55 -11.21 4.39
CA SER A 98 11.07 -12.39 5.09
C SER A 98 11.36 -13.50 4.08
N GLY A 99 12.65 -13.69 3.78
CA GLY A 99 13.08 -14.62 2.74
C GLY A 99 12.48 -14.26 1.38
N SER A 100 11.74 -15.20 0.78
CA SER A 100 11.06 -15.02 -0.51
C SER A 100 9.62 -14.51 -0.40
N GLN A 101 9.15 -14.14 0.79
CA GLN A 101 7.82 -13.60 1.03
C GLN A 101 7.90 -12.17 1.54
N ALA A 102 6.87 -11.38 1.28
CA ALA A 102 6.72 -10.06 1.87
C ALA A 102 5.24 -9.70 2.02
N TYR A 103 4.97 -8.68 2.81
CA TYR A 103 3.65 -8.05 2.85
C TYR A 103 3.78 -6.53 2.83
N GLU A 104 2.72 -5.87 2.38
CA GLU A 104 2.49 -4.43 2.53
C GLU A 104 1.04 -4.20 2.95
N ALA A 105 0.86 -3.39 3.99
CA ALA A 105 -0.44 -2.87 4.41
C ALA A 105 -0.45 -1.36 4.24
N GLY A 106 -1.59 -0.81 3.84
CA GLY A 106 -1.74 0.62 3.62
C GLY A 106 -3.17 1.06 3.41
N THR A 107 -3.32 2.34 3.09
CA THR A 107 -4.60 2.96 2.74
C THR A 107 -4.60 3.39 1.29
N ALA A 108 -5.80 3.51 0.73
CA ALA A 108 -5.99 4.01 -0.62
C ALA A 108 -7.13 5.02 -0.68
N THR A 109 -6.96 6.04 -1.53
CA THR A 109 -8.01 7.00 -1.86
C THR A 109 -8.30 6.98 -3.35
N MET A 110 -9.57 7.16 -3.70
CA MET A 110 -10.05 7.16 -5.08
C MET A 110 -11.14 8.23 -5.24
N THR A 111 -11.31 8.75 -6.44
CA THR A 111 -12.45 9.61 -6.79
C THR A 111 -13.53 8.77 -7.47
N ALA A 112 -14.68 8.63 -6.83
CA ALA A 112 -15.86 7.98 -7.39
C ALA A 112 -16.52 8.85 -8.48
N PRO A 113 -17.34 8.24 -9.37
CA PRO A 113 -18.24 9.01 -10.22
C PRO A 113 -19.06 10.03 -9.42
N GLY A 114 -19.14 11.27 -9.89
CA GLY A 114 -19.74 12.38 -9.14
C GLY A 114 -18.78 13.12 -8.21
N GLY A 115 -17.49 12.77 -8.19
CA GLY A 115 -16.43 13.57 -7.58
C GLY A 115 -16.21 13.33 -6.08
N ARG A 116 -16.95 12.39 -5.48
CA ARG A 116 -16.76 12.02 -4.06
C ARG A 116 -15.46 11.24 -3.88
N THR A 117 -14.67 11.60 -2.86
CA THR A 117 -13.52 10.79 -2.44
C THR A 117 -13.99 9.56 -1.67
N GLU A 118 -13.46 8.40 -2.04
CA GLU A 118 -13.60 7.14 -1.30
C GLU A 118 -12.29 6.78 -0.63
N ASN A 119 -12.38 6.33 0.62
CA ASN A 119 -11.26 5.83 1.41
C ASN A 119 -11.40 4.32 1.61
N SER A 120 -10.26 3.64 1.49
CA SER A 120 -10.16 2.19 1.64
C SER A 120 -8.83 1.83 2.29
N LYS A 121 -8.73 0.57 2.71
CA LYS A 121 -7.52 -0.06 3.22
C LYS A 121 -7.25 -1.35 2.47
N TYR A 122 -5.98 -1.72 2.39
CA TYR A 122 -5.54 -2.89 1.65
C TYR A 122 -4.47 -3.68 2.41
N LEU A 123 -4.34 -4.95 2.02
CA LEU A 123 -3.22 -5.81 2.35
C LEU A 123 -2.78 -6.54 1.09
N VAL A 124 -1.50 -6.44 0.76
CA VAL A 124 -0.88 -7.18 -0.33
C VAL A 124 0.17 -8.12 0.24
N VAL A 125 0.15 -9.37 -0.21
CA VAL A 125 1.20 -10.36 0.04
C VAL A 125 1.96 -10.59 -1.25
N PHE A 126 3.28 -10.54 -1.17
CA PHE A 126 4.18 -10.73 -2.29
C PHE A 126 5.00 -12.00 -2.11
N THR A 127 5.39 -12.60 -3.24
CA THR A 127 6.36 -13.68 -3.29
C THR A 127 7.39 -13.39 -4.38
N GLN A 128 8.62 -13.86 -4.19
CA GLN A 128 9.64 -13.78 -5.22
C GLN A 128 9.52 -14.98 -6.19
N GLU A 129 9.41 -14.73 -7.49
CA GLU A 129 9.38 -15.73 -8.56
C GLU A 129 10.39 -15.33 -9.65
N GLY A 130 11.31 -16.22 -10.02
CA GLY A 130 12.29 -15.94 -11.08
C GLY A 130 13.18 -14.72 -10.80
N GLY A 131 13.43 -14.40 -9.52
CA GLY A 131 14.20 -13.23 -9.10
C GLY A 131 13.41 -11.92 -9.03
N ALA A 132 12.14 -11.90 -9.44
CA ALA A 132 11.28 -10.73 -9.37
C ALA A 132 10.19 -10.88 -8.30
N TRP A 133 9.84 -9.77 -7.64
CA TRP A 133 8.68 -9.73 -6.74
C TRP A 133 7.37 -9.72 -7.54
N LYS A 134 6.40 -10.51 -7.07
CA LYS A 134 5.06 -10.63 -7.65
C LYS A 134 4.00 -10.66 -6.57
N ILE A 135 2.81 -10.14 -6.88
CA ILE A 135 1.67 -10.17 -5.98
C ILE A 135 1.07 -11.57 -5.94
N LYS A 136 0.91 -12.12 -4.74
CA LYS A 136 0.34 -13.44 -4.48
C LYS A 136 -1.10 -13.35 -3.96
N TYR A 137 -1.35 -12.46 -3.01
CA TYR A 137 -2.69 -12.15 -2.52
C TYR A 137 -2.84 -10.62 -2.47
N ASP A 138 -4.01 -10.14 -2.88
CA ASP A 138 -4.38 -8.73 -2.77
C ASP A 138 -5.84 -8.66 -2.29
N ILE A 139 -6.05 -7.92 -1.22
CA ILE A 139 -7.37 -7.65 -0.66
C ILE A 139 -7.49 -6.18 -0.33
N ASN A 140 -8.62 -5.60 -0.69
CA ASN A 140 -9.01 -4.27 -0.28
C ASN A 140 -10.44 -4.26 0.26
N ASN A 141 -10.74 -3.28 1.10
CA ASN A 141 -12.09 -3.01 1.57
C ASN A 141 -12.27 -1.51 1.86
N ALA A 142 -13.51 -1.04 1.72
CA ALA A 142 -13.87 0.34 2.01
C ALA A 142 -13.98 0.57 3.53
N ASP A 143 -13.70 1.79 3.97
CA ASP A 143 -13.91 2.19 5.38
C ASP A 143 -15.37 2.53 5.68
N GLN A 144 -16.17 2.74 4.64
CA GLN A 144 -17.59 3.05 4.74
C GLN A 144 -18.39 1.95 4.04
N PRO A 145 -19.61 1.65 4.53
CA PRO A 145 -20.51 0.75 3.81
C PRO A 145 -20.73 1.27 2.39
N SER A 146 -20.77 0.36 1.42
CA SER A 146 -21.24 0.71 0.08
C SER A 146 -22.67 1.27 0.21
N PRO A 147 -23.00 2.39 -0.45
CA PRO A 147 -24.39 2.83 -0.53
C PRO A 147 -25.27 1.68 -1.04
N PRO A 148 -26.51 1.53 -0.55
CA PRO A 148 -27.39 0.49 -1.06
C PRO A 148 -27.51 0.59 -2.58
N SER A 149 -27.42 -0.56 -3.27
CA SER A 149 -27.69 -0.63 -4.70
C SER A 149 -29.09 -0.06 -4.98
N LYS A 150 -29.21 0.82 -5.98
CA LYS A 150 -30.51 1.25 -6.51
C LYS A 150 -31.20 0.12 -7.25
#